data_AF-A0A1H9S024-F1
#
_entry.id   AF-A0A1H9S024-F1
#
_cell.length_a   1.000
_cell.length_b   1.000
_cell.length_c   1.000
_cell.angle_alpha   90.00
_cell.angle_beta   90.00
_cell.angle_gamma   90.00
#
_symmetry.space_group_name_H-M   'P 1'
#
loop_
_entity.id
_entity.type
_entity.pdbx_description
1 polymer ?
#
loop_
_entity_poly.entity_id
_entity_poly.type
_entity_poly.pdbx_seq_one_letter_code
_entity_poly.pdbx_strand_id
1 'polypeptide(L)' 'MIDKPTATPSIIHHFSSIKDPRVDRQKKHQLQDIFFITLCSVICGADNWVAIEE' A
#
# COMPACT_ATOMS: atom_id res chain seq x y z
N MET A 1 13.63 -18.36 27.09
CA MET A 1 13.33 -17.37 26.03
C MET A 1 12.52 -18.09 24.97
N ILE A 2 11.24 -17.75 24.81
CA ILE A 2 10.48 -18.16 23.61
C ILE A 2 10.69 -17.02 22.64
N ASP A 3 11.38 -17.28 21.53
CA ASP A 3 11.48 -16.33 20.42
C ASP A 3 10.05 -15.96 20.00
N LYS A 4 9.68 -14.68 20.16
CA LYS A 4 8.45 -14.17 19.56
C LYS A 4 8.55 -14.45 18.06
N PRO A 5 7.49 -14.92 17.40
CA PRO A 5 7.50 -15.02 15.94
C PRO A 5 7.81 -13.63 15.40
N THR A 6 9.01 -13.46 14.84
CA THR A 6 9.43 -12.22 14.18
C THR A 6 8.47 -12.03 13.02
N ALA A 7 7.58 -11.06 13.14
CA ALA A 7 6.57 -10.79 12.13
C ALA A 7 7.27 -10.69 10.77
N THR A 8 6.84 -11.49 9.80
CA THR A 8 7.37 -11.43 8.43
C THR A 8 7.18 -10.00 7.94
N PRO A 9 8.26 -9.28 7.59
CA PRO A 9 8.13 -7.91 7.14
C PRO A 9 7.32 -7.89 5.84
N SER A 10 6.24 -7.10 5.82
CA SER A 10 5.40 -6.91 4.65
C SER A 10 5.25 -5.43 4.32
N ILE A 11 5.06 -5.13 3.04
CA ILE A 11 4.80 -3.78 2.55
C ILE A 11 3.62 -3.13 3.29
N ILE A 12 2.57 -3.92 3.52
CA ILE A 12 1.35 -3.51 4.23
C ILE A 12 1.66 -3.18 5.69
N HIS A 13 2.44 -4.01 6.37
CA HIS A 13 2.82 -3.77 7.76
C HIS A 13 3.69 -2.52 7.91
N HIS A 14 4.65 -2.33 6.99
CA HIS A 14 5.54 -1.17 7.00
C HIS A 14 4.79 0.15 6.94
N PHE A 15 3.74 0.25 6.12
CA PHE A 15 2.93 1.46 5.96
C PHE A 15 1.70 1.51 6.88
N SER A 16 1.52 0.55 7.79
CA SER A 16 0.32 0.46 8.65
C SER A 16 0.17 1.63 9.63
N SER A 17 1.26 2.31 9.99
CA SER A 17 1.25 3.49 10.86
C SER A 17 0.78 4.77 10.16
N ILE A 18 0.68 4.77 8.83
CA ILE A 18 0.24 5.93 8.05
C ILE A 18 -1.30 6.02 8.14
N LYS A 19 -1.78 7.09 8.77
CA LYS A 19 -3.20 7.43 8.77
C LYS A 19 -3.61 7.87 7.37
N ASP A 20 -4.74 7.35 6.89
CA ASP A 20 -5.31 7.73 5.60
C ASP A 20 -5.72 9.22 5.58
N PRO A 21 -5.03 10.07 4.80
CA PRO A 21 -5.29 11.51 4.78
C PRO A 21 -6.50 11.87 3.90
N ARG A 22 -7.06 10.91 3.15
CA ARG A 22 -8.14 11.16 2.21
C ARG A 22 -9.47 11.34 2.95
N VAL A 23 -10.34 12.18 2.40
CA VAL A 23 -11.72 12.39 2.90
C VAL A 23 -12.56 11.13 2.62
N ASP A 24 -13.38 10.71 3.59
CA ASP A 24 -14.14 9.45 3.50
C ASP A 24 -15.23 9.42 2.42
N ARG A 25 -15.64 10.56 1.86
CA ARG A 25 -16.73 10.63 0.87
C ARG A 25 -16.41 9.97 -0.49
N GLN A 26 -15.14 9.71 -0.80
CA GLN A 26 -14.68 9.22 -2.12
C GLN A 26 -13.63 8.09 -2.05
N LYS A 27 -13.62 7.28 -0.98
CA LYS A 27 -12.70 6.15 -0.86
C LYS A 27 -13.26 4.92 -1.58
N LYS A 28 -12.79 4.64 -2.80
CA LYS A 28 -13.04 3.37 -3.50
C LYS A 28 -12.12 2.24 -3.04
N HIS A 29 -10.88 2.57 -2.69
CA HIS A 29 -9.81 1.63 -2.33
C HIS A 29 -9.22 1.95 -0.96
N GLN A 30 -8.84 0.91 -0.21
CA GLN A 30 -8.09 1.10 1.03
C GLN A 30 -6.72 1.71 0.72
N LEU A 31 -6.16 2.46 1.67
CA LEU A 31 -4.86 3.11 1.45
C LEU A 31 -3.75 2.07 1.18
N GLN A 32 -3.83 0.93 1.87
CA GLN A 32 -2.87 -0.18 1.72
C GLN A 32 -2.91 -0.78 0.31
N ASP A 33 -4.10 -0.94 -0.27
CA ASP A 33 -4.28 -1.42 -1.65
C ASP A 33 -3.64 -0.46 -2.64
N ILE A 34 -3.80 0.86 -2.43
CA ILE A 34 -3.18 1.87 -3.30
C ILE A 34 -1.66 1.77 -3.25
N PHE A 35 -1.06 1.63 -2.06
CA PHE A 35 0.39 1.46 -1.95
C PHE A 35 0.88 0.20 -2.65
N PHE A 36 0.15 -0.91 -2.50
CA PHE A 36 0.49 -2.16 -3.16
C PHE A 36 0.42 -2.04 -4.69
N ILE A 37 -0.69 -1.54 -5.24
CA ILE A 37 -0.90 -1.36 -6.68
C ILE A 37 0.14 -0.40 -7.25
N THR A 38 0.33 0.76 -6.62
CA THR A 38 1.31 1.78 -7.07
C THR A 38 2.71 1.19 -7.15
N LEU A 39 3.14 0.43 -6.14
CA LEU A 39 4.46 -0.18 -6.14
C LEU A 39 4.61 -1.19 -7.27
N CYS A 40 3.63 -2.08 -7.46
CA CYS A 40 3.63 -3.06 -8.54
C CYS A 40 3.66 -2.38 -9.91
N SER A 41 2.79 -1.39 -10.15
CA SER A 41 2.70 -0.69 -11.43
C SER A 41 3.98 0.08 -11.75
N VAL A 42 4.57 0.78 -10.78
CA VAL A 42 5.84 1.51 -10.97
C VAL A 42 6.99 0.55 -11.29
N ILE A 43 7.07 -0.62 -10.63
CA ILE A 43 8.07 -1.65 -10.96
C ILE A 43 7.86 -2.18 -12.39
N CYS A 44 6.61 -2.28 -12.84
CA CYS A 44 6.26 -2.65 -14.21
C CYS A 44 6.46 -1.52 -15.24
N GLY A 45 6.90 -0.34 -14.82
CA GLY A 45 7.20 0.79 -15.71
C GLY A 45 6.05 1.78 -15.93
N ALA A 46 4.98 1.74 -15.14
CA ALA A 46 3.97 2.79 -15.15
C ALA A 46 4.58 4.12 -14.66
N ASP A 47 4.43 5.19 -15.45
CA ASP A 47 5.05 6.49 -15.20
C ASP A 47 4.05 7.58 -14.78
N ASN A 48 2.76 7.24 -14.72
CA ASN A 48 1.69 8.18 -14.39
C ASN A 48 0.50 7.47 -13.71
N TRP A 49 -0.40 8.25 -13.10
CA TRP A 49 -1.54 7.72 -12.34
C TRP A 49 -2.61 7.05 -13.21
N VAL A 50 -2.72 7.42 -14.49
CA VAL A 50 -3.68 6.78 -15.41
C VAL A 50 -3.21 5.35 -15.68
N ALA A 51 -1.92 5.15 -15.96
CA ALA A 51 -1.32 3.83 -16.13
C ALA A 51 -1.33 2.97 -14.85
N ILE A 52 -1.49 3.57 -13.67
CA ILE A 52 -1.66 2.85 -12.41
C ILE A 52 -3.13 2.44 -12.18
N GLU A 53 -4.09 3.18 -12.74
CA GLU A 53 -5.53 2.93 -12.61
C GLU A 53 -6.06 1.86 -13.59
N GLU A 54 -5.44 1.73 -14.77
CA GLU A 54 -5.76 0.70 -15.78
C GLU A 54 -5.53 -0.74 -15.29
#